data_AF-A0A1X0N5G4-F1
#
_entry.id   AF-A0A1X0N5G4-F1
#
_cell.length_a   1.000
_cell.length_b   1.000
_cell.length_c   1.000
_cell.angle_alpha   90.00
_cell.angle_beta   90.00
_cell.angle_gamma   90.00
#
_symmetry.space_group_name_H-M   'P 1'
#
loop_
_entity.id
_entity.type
_entity.pdbx_description
1 polymer ?
#
loop_
_entity_poly.entity_id
_entity_poly.type
_entity_poly.pdbx_seq_one_letter_code
_entity_poly.pdbx_strand_id
1 'polypeptide(L)'
;MLELAAGFICLTSLLTYVNFRFIGLPPTIGVMVTALMFSLILQGLSLMGFPGLENRVQDLIGQIDFGDLLMNWMLSFLLFAGALHVNLADLRSYRWPIGLLATFGVLIATTVIGALAYWIFALFGWHVSPLYCLLFGALISPT
;
A
#
# COMPACT_ATOMS: atom_id res chain seq x y z
N MET A 1 22.17 6.33 0.88
CA MET A 1 20.86 6.85 0.37
C MET A 1 20.70 6.58 -1.13
N LEU A 2 21.50 7.16 -2.02
CA LEU A 2 21.37 6.94 -3.47
C LEU A 2 21.56 5.47 -3.90
N GLU A 3 22.55 4.77 -3.35
CA GLU A 3 22.78 3.34 -3.65
C GLU A 3 21.62 2.45 -3.19
N LEU A 4 21.01 2.80 -2.05
CA LEU A 4 19.90 2.06 -1.47
C LEU A 4 18.62 2.29 -2.30
N ALA A 5 18.36 3.53 -2.70
CA ALA A 5 17.28 3.87 -3.63
C ALA A 5 17.48 3.19 -5.00
N ALA A 6 18.70 3.19 -5.54
CA ALA A 6 19.02 2.48 -6.78
C ALA A 6 18.81 0.96 -6.62
N GLY A 7 19.19 0.39 -5.47
CA GLY A 7 18.93 -1.01 -5.13
C GLY A 7 17.43 -1.34 -5.14
N PHE A 8 16.60 -0.51 -4.49
CA PHE A 8 15.15 -0.69 -4.49
C PHE A 8 14.52 -0.52 -5.88
N ILE A 9 14.98 0.44 -6.68
CA ILE A 9 14.51 0.64 -8.05
C ILE A 9 14.88 -0.57 -8.92
N CYS A 10 16.14 -1.04 -8.85
CA CYS A 10 16.59 -2.22 -9.57
C CYS A 10 15.82 -3.48 -9.16
N LEU A 11 15.63 -3.69 -7.85
CA LEU A 11 14.87 -4.83 -7.33
C LEU A 11 13.41 -4.77 -7.77
N THR A 12 12.75 -3.62 -7.63
CA THR A 12 11.35 -3.45 -8.03
C THR A 12 11.19 -3.62 -9.55
N SER A 13 12.13 -3.12 -10.34
CA SER A 13 12.17 -3.31 -11.80
C SER A 13 12.35 -4.78 -12.16
N LEU A 14 13.25 -5.50 -11.48
CA LEU A 14 13.44 -6.94 -11.64
C LEU A 14 12.14 -7.71 -11.32
N LEU A 15 11.51 -7.44 -10.18
CA LEU A 15 10.25 -8.08 -9.79
C LEU A 15 9.12 -7.77 -10.78
N THR A 16 9.05 -6.53 -11.27
CA THR A 16 8.08 -6.12 -12.29
C THR A 16 8.31 -6.87 -13.61
N TYR A 17 9.57 -7.02 -14.02
CA TYR A 17 9.94 -7.79 -15.21
C TYR A 17 9.60 -9.27 -15.08
N VAL A 18 9.91 -9.89 -13.92
CA VAL A 18 9.55 -11.28 -13.64
C VAL A 18 8.02 -11.45 -13.66
N ASN A 19 7.28 -10.54 -13.03
CA ASN A 19 5.82 -10.54 -13.08
C ASN A 19 5.30 -10.46 -14.52
N PHE A 20 5.84 -9.53 -15.32
CA PHE A 20 5.45 -9.35 -16.72
C PHE A 20 5.76 -10.58 -17.58
N ARG A 21 6.92 -11.22 -17.38
CA ARG A 21 7.41 -12.32 -18.22
C ARG A 21 6.77 -13.68 -17.90
N PHE A 22 6.50 -13.95 -16.61
CA PHE A 22 6.13 -15.30 -16.14
C PHE A 22 4.76 -15.40 -15.48
N ILE A 23 4.26 -14.34 -14.82
CA ILE A 23 3.04 -14.40 -13.99
C ILE A 23 1.83 -13.77 -14.69
N GLY A 24 2.00 -12.60 -15.31
CA GLY A 24 0.95 -11.90 -16.04
C GLY A 24 -0.11 -11.19 -15.18
N LEU A 25 0.16 -10.95 -13.89
CA LEU A 25 -0.76 -10.21 -13.01
C LEU A 25 -0.71 -8.70 -13.26
N PRO A 26 -1.78 -7.94 -12.92
CA PRO A 26 -1.74 -6.48 -12.88
C PRO A 26 -0.51 -5.99 -12.11
N PRO A 27 0.24 -4.98 -12.61
CA PRO A 27 1.58 -4.66 -12.11
C PRO A 27 1.67 -4.48 -10.60
N THR A 28 0.71 -3.79 -10.00
CA THR A 28 0.65 -3.54 -8.54
C THR A 28 0.48 -4.83 -7.73
N ILE A 29 -0.43 -5.70 -8.15
CA ILE A 29 -0.67 -7.00 -7.50
C ILE A 29 0.55 -7.91 -7.69
N GLY A 30 1.13 -7.92 -8.88
CA GLY A 30 2.29 -8.75 -9.20
C GLY A 30 3.52 -8.41 -8.36
N VAL A 31 3.84 -7.11 -8.21
CA VAL A 31 4.94 -6.67 -7.35
C VAL A 31 4.67 -7.02 -5.88
N MET A 32 3.44 -6.81 -5.39
CA MET A 32 3.07 -7.16 -4.02
C MET A 32 3.23 -8.66 -3.73
N VAL A 33 2.70 -9.53 -4.60
CA VAL A 33 2.76 -10.98 -4.42
C VAL A 33 4.20 -11.49 -4.51
N THR A 34 4.99 -11.00 -5.47
CA THR A 34 6.39 -11.41 -5.60
C THR A 34 7.25 -10.95 -4.42
N ALA A 35 7.02 -9.75 -3.89
CA ALA A 35 7.68 -9.26 -2.68
C ALA A 35 7.28 -10.09 -1.45
N LEU A 36 6.00 -10.44 -1.29
CA LEU A 36 5.51 -11.29 -0.20
C LEU A 36 6.13 -12.69 -0.27
N MET A 37 6.17 -13.29 -1.47
CA MET A 37 6.83 -14.58 -1.69
C MET A 37 8.31 -14.53 -1.33
N PHE A 38 9.02 -13.46 -1.72
CA PHE A 38 10.42 -13.27 -1.35
C PHE A 38 10.62 -13.16 0.17
N SER A 39 9.73 -12.43 0.86
CA SER A 39 9.72 -12.33 2.32
C SER A 39 9.49 -13.69 2.99
N LEU A 40 8.53 -14.49 2.51
CA LEU A 40 8.28 -15.84 3.02
C LEU A 40 9.46 -16.79 2.76
N ILE A 41 10.10 -16.70 1.60
CA ILE A 41 11.29 -17.47 1.27
C ILE A 41 12.43 -17.12 2.24
N LEU A 42 12.70 -15.83 2.48
CA LEU A 42 13.71 -15.39 3.46
C LEU A 42 13.43 -15.94 4.85
N GLN A 43 12.18 -15.87 5.32
CA GLN A 43 11.78 -16.47 6.60
C GLN A 43 12.00 -17.98 6.63
N GLY A 44 11.65 -18.68 5.54
CA GLY A 44 11.87 -20.11 5.41
C GLY A 44 13.35 -20.51 5.46
N LEU A 45 14.24 -19.75 4.79
CA LEU A 45 15.68 -19.98 4.85
C LEU A 45 16.26 -19.72 6.26
N SER A 46 15.72 -18.74 6.98
CA SER A 46 16.09 -18.46 8.37
C SER A 46 15.85 -19.68 9.26
N LEU A 47 14.69 -20.34 9.11
CA LEU A 47 14.33 -21.57 9.83
C LEU A 47 15.18 -22.79 9.44
N MET A 48 15.70 -22.85 8.20
CA MET A 48 16.54 -23.95 7.70
C MET A 48 18.03 -23.86 8.13
N GLY A 49 18.40 -22.87 8.96
CA GLY A 49 19.73 -22.80 9.56
C GLY A 49 20.68 -21.73 8.99
N PHE A 50 20.15 -20.72 8.28
CA PHE A 50 20.90 -19.52 7.89
C PHE A 50 20.42 -18.26 8.64
N PRO A 51 20.56 -18.17 9.99
CA PRO A 51 19.94 -17.14 10.83
C PRO A 51 20.54 -15.72 10.70
N GLY A 52 21.30 -15.41 9.65
CA GLY A 52 21.95 -14.11 9.46
C GLY A 52 21.45 -13.27 8.29
N LEU A 53 20.70 -13.87 7.35
CA LEU A 53 20.28 -13.18 6.13
C LEU A 53 19.12 -12.23 6.40
N GLU A 54 18.15 -12.66 7.20
CA GLU A 54 16.98 -11.87 7.61
C GLU A 54 17.39 -10.60 8.35
N ASN A 55 18.24 -10.72 9.38
CA ASN A 55 18.73 -9.58 10.17
C ASN A 55 19.46 -8.55 9.31
N ARG A 56 20.33 -9.00 8.39
CA ARG A 56 21.03 -8.08 7.46
C ARG A 56 20.06 -7.35 6.54
N VAL A 57 19.05 -8.04 6.02
CA VAL A 57 18.02 -7.41 5.17
C VAL A 57 17.20 -6.42 6.00
N GLN A 58 16.83 -6.77 7.23
CA GLN A 58 16.09 -5.89 8.13
C GLN A 58 16.90 -4.64 8.52
N ASP A 59 18.20 -4.77 8.81
CA ASP A 59 19.10 -3.64 9.09
C ASP A 59 19.30 -2.73 7.86
N LEU A 60 19.31 -3.31 6.65
CA LEU A 60 19.38 -2.54 5.40
C LEU A 60 18.08 -1.77 5.15
N ILE A 61 16.92 -2.39 5.38
CA ILE A 61 15.61 -1.74 5.22
C ILE A 61 15.39 -0.69 6.31
N GLY A 62 15.79 -0.97 7.55
CA GLY A 62 15.62 -0.08 8.71
C GLY A 62 16.45 1.20 8.66
N GLN A 63 17.38 1.33 7.70
CA GLN A 63 18.08 2.59 7.42
C GLN A 63 17.18 3.64 6.75
N ILE A 64 16.02 3.23 6.25
CA ILE A 64 15.06 4.11 5.60
C ILE A 64 13.79 4.20 6.44
N ASP A 65 13.45 5.43 6.84
CA ASP A 65 12.11 5.70 7.35
C ASP A 65 11.13 5.77 6.18
N PHE A 66 10.59 4.61 5.81
CA PHE A 66 9.60 4.51 4.73
C PHE A 66 8.34 5.34 5.01
N GLY A 67 7.96 5.49 6.29
CA GLY A 67 6.80 6.27 6.67
C GLY A 67 6.99 7.74 6.33
N ASP A 68 8.11 8.33 6.76
CA ASP A 68 8.46 9.71 6.45
C ASP A 68 8.63 9.94 4.94
N LEU A 69 9.37 9.06 4.26
CA LEU A 69 9.60 9.15 2.83
C LEU A 69 8.29 9.08 2.03
N LEU A 70 7.40 8.15 2.38
CA LEU A 70 6.14 7.96 1.67
C LEU A 70 5.16 9.09 1.98
N MET A 71 4.95 9.41 3.27
CA MET A 71 3.92 10.35 3.71
C MET A 71 4.30 11.81 3.43
N ASN A 72 5.55 12.21 3.71
CA ASN A 72 5.96 13.61 3.60
C ASN A 72 6.51 13.98 2.22
N TRP A 73 7.06 13.03 1.48
CA TRP A 73 7.67 13.30 0.17
C TRP A 73 6.88 12.69 -0.99
N MET A 74 6.80 11.36 -1.07
CA MET A 74 6.25 10.69 -2.26
C MET A 74 4.78 11.03 -2.49
N LEU A 75 3.96 11.05 -1.45
CA LEU A 75 2.52 11.26 -1.56
C LEU A 75 2.20 12.64 -2.16
N SER A 76 2.91 13.70 -1.77
CA SER A 76 2.74 15.04 -2.34
C SER A 76 3.05 15.06 -3.85
N PHE A 77 4.15 14.41 -4.27
CA PHE A 77 4.48 14.31 -5.70
C PHE A 77 3.47 13.46 -6.48
N LEU A 78 3.00 12.35 -5.90
CA LEU A 78 1.99 11.49 -6.53
C LEU A 78 0.64 12.19 -6.70
N LEU A 79 0.17 12.93 -5.68
CA LEU A 79 -1.05 13.72 -5.76
C LEU A 79 -0.93 14.86 -6.78
N PHE A 80 0.23 15.51 -6.84
CA PHE A 80 0.50 16.54 -7.85
C PHE A 80 0.50 15.95 -9.27
N ALA A 81 1.21 14.85 -9.48
CA ALA A 81 1.24 14.15 -10.77
C ALA A 81 -0.16 13.67 -11.19
N GLY A 82 -0.95 13.15 -10.24
CA GLY A 82 -2.35 12.78 -10.46
C GLY A 82 -3.19 13.97 -10.89
N ALA A 83 -3.06 15.12 -10.22
CA ALA A 83 -3.79 16.34 -10.55
C ALA A 83 -3.45 16.89 -11.96
N LEU A 84 -2.20 16.75 -12.42
CA LEU A 84 -1.79 17.17 -13.77
C LEU A 84 -2.47 16.37 -14.90
N HIS A 85 -2.91 15.13 -14.63
CA HIS A 85 -3.64 14.31 -15.61
C HIS A 85 -5.14 14.63 -15.66
N VAL A 86 -5.66 15.45 -14.73
CA VAL A 86 -7.10 15.74 -14.63
C VAL A 86 -7.49 16.88 -15.57
N ASN A 87 -8.48 16.64 -16.44
CA ASN A 87 -9.07 17.67 -17.28
C ASN A 87 -10.00 18.60 -16.47
N LEU A 88 -9.62 19.87 -16.35
CA LEU A 88 -10.39 20.89 -15.62
C LEU A 88 -11.78 21.15 -16.23
N ALA A 89 -11.95 20.96 -17.54
CA ALA A 89 -13.24 21.13 -18.20
C ALA A 89 -14.23 20.04 -17.76
N ASP A 90 -13.78 18.78 -17.72
CA ASP A 90 -14.59 17.65 -17.27
C ASP A 90 -14.89 17.74 -15.78
N LEU A 91 -13.88 18.12 -14.97
CA LEU A 91 -14.05 18.36 -13.54
C LEU A 91 -15.13 19.41 -13.27
N ARG A 92 -15.16 20.51 -14.03
CA ARG A 92 -16.17 21.56 -13.89
C ARG A 92 -17.56 21.10 -14.27
N SER A 93 -17.67 20.25 -15.29
CA SER A 93 -18.94 19.65 -15.74
C SER A 93 -19.53 18.72 -14.67
N TYR A 94 -18.69 17.87 -14.07
CA TYR A 94 -19.09 16.86 -13.08
C TYR A 94 -18.80 17.24 -11.62
N ARG A 95 -18.66 18.54 -11.32
CA ARG A 95 -18.25 19.03 -9.98
C ARG A 95 -19.12 18.54 -8.84
N TRP A 96 -20.44 18.39 -9.07
CA TRP A 96 -21.39 17.95 -8.05
C TRP A 96 -21.27 16.45 -7.77
N PRO A 97 -21.34 15.56 -8.78
CA PRO A 97 -21.05 14.14 -8.59
C PRO A 97 -19.69 13.86 -7.93
N ILE A 98 -18.63 14.49 -8.42
CA ILE A 98 -17.27 14.30 -7.90
C ILE A 98 -17.18 14.77 -6.46
N GLY A 99 -17.70 15.97 -6.15
CA GLY A 99 -17.70 16.51 -4.80
C GLY A 99 -18.49 15.66 -3.80
N LEU A 100 -19.67 15.15 -4.20
CA LEU A 100 -20.47 14.27 -3.35
C LEU A 100 -19.78 12.93 -3.11
N LEU A 101 -19.19 12.33 -4.15
CA LEU A 101 -18.49 11.06 -4.04
C LEU A 101 -17.24 11.17 -3.15
N ALA A 102 -16.46 12.24 -3.32
CA ALA A 102 -15.24 12.49 -2.57
C ALA A 102 -15.48 12.87 -1.09
N THR A 103 -16.67 13.34 -0.73
CA THR A 103 -17.00 13.74 0.64
C THR A 103 -17.95 12.74 1.31
N PHE A 104 -19.23 12.77 0.95
CA PHE A 104 -20.24 11.90 1.52
C PHE A 104 -19.99 10.44 1.17
N GLY A 105 -19.55 10.13 -0.06
CA GLY A 105 -19.20 8.78 -0.46
C GLY A 105 -18.11 8.18 0.43
N VAL A 106 -17.02 8.91 0.64
CA VAL A 106 -15.90 8.49 1.51
C VAL A 106 -16.33 8.36 2.97
N LEU A 107 -17.12 9.29 3.51
CA LEU A 107 -17.63 9.22 4.89
C LEU A 107 -18.53 7.99 5.11
N ILE A 108 -19.44 7.73 4.18
CA ILE A 108 -20.32 6.57 4.22
C ILE A 108 -19.50 5.28 4.08
N ALA A 109 -18.59 5.20 3.11
CA ALA A 109 -17.72 4.05 2.92
C ALA A 109 -16.89 3.77 4.17
N THR A 110 -16.28 4.79 4.76
CA THR A 110 -15.47 4.69 5.99
C THR A 110 -16.28 4.12 7.15
N THR A 111 -17.50 4.64 7.34
CA THR A 111 -18.38 4.22 8.43
C THR A 111 -18.88 2.79 8.22
N VAL A 112 -19.31 2.46 7.00
CA VAL A 112 -19.83 1.13 6.65
C VAL A 112 -18.73 0.07 6.74
N ILE A 113 -17.58 0.32 6.12
CA ILE A 113 -16.43 -0.59 6.15
C ILE A 113 -15.92 -0.75 7.59
N GLY A 114 -15.79 0.34 8.34
CA GLY A 114 -15.34 0.28 9.73
C GLY A 114 -16.31 -0.48 10.63
N ALA A 115 -17.63 -0.28 10.47
CA ALA A 115 -18.65 -1.03 11.20
C ALA A 115 -18.61 -2.52 10.84
N LEU A 116 -18.53 -2.86 9.55
CA LEU A 116 -18.42 -4.25 9.09
C LEU A 116 -17.14 -4.90 9.65
N ALA A 117 -16.00 -4.21 9.61
CA ALA A 117 -14.75 -4.71 10.17
C ALA A 117 -14.87 -5.01 11.67
N TYR A 118 -15.52 -4.12 12.45
CA TYR A 118 -15.77 -4.35 13.87
C TYR A 118 -16.57 -5.63 14.12
N TRP A 119 -17.64 -5.85 13.37
CA TRP A 119 -18.47 -7.06 13.48
C TRP A 119 -17.72 -8.32 13.04
N ILE A 120 -16.94 -8.24 11.96
CA ILE A 120 -16.12 -9.36 11.47
C ILE A 120 -15.08 -9.74 12.52
N PHE A 121 -14.33 -8.79 13.08
CA PHE A 121 -13.35 -9.08 14.12
C PHE A 121 -13.98 -9.69 15.38
N ALA A 122 -15.14 -9.19 15.80
CA ALA A 122 -15.89 -9.77 16.90
C ALA A 122 -16.30 -11.23 16.63
N LEU A 123 -16.66 -11.57 15.38
CA LEU A 123 -16.99 -12.94 14.97
C LEU A 123 -15.80 -13.91 15.10
N PHE A 124 -14.58 -13.41 14.87
CA PHE A 124 -13.34 -14.17 15.09
C PHE A 124 -12.84 -14.12 16.56
N GLY A 125 -13.61 -13.51 17.47
CA GLY A 125 -13.26 -13.39 18.90
C GLY A 125 -12.26 -12.28 19.22
N TRP A 126 -11.92 -11.43 18.25
CA TRP A 126 -10.98 -10.32 18.42
C TRP A 126 -11.72 -9.05 18.85
N HIS A 127 -11.36 -8.54 20.03
CA HIS A 127 -11.94 -7.32 20.60
C HIS A 127 -11.12 -6.12 20.17
N VAL A 128 -11.31 -5.68 18.93
CA VAL A 128 -10.65 -4.49 18.38
C VAL A 128 -11.48 -3.25 18.73
N SER A 129 -10.82 -2.19 19.20
CA SER A 129 -11.51 -0.92 19.50
C SER A 129 -12.21 -0.38 18.24
N PRO A 130 -13.45 0.12 18.33
CA PRO A 130 -14.18 0.67 17.19
C PRO A 130 -13.42 1.80 16.49
N LEU A 131 -12.58 2.54 17.21
CA LEU A 131 -11.74 3.58 16.64
C LEU A 131 -10.71 3.03 15.63
N TYR A 132 -10.10 1.88 15.91
CA TYR A 132 -9.16 1.24 14.98
C TYR A 132 -9.88 0.69 13.75
N CYS A 133 -11.10 0.17 13.91
CA CYS A 133 -11.92 -0.27 12.79
C CYS A 133 -12.32 0.89 11.87
N LEU A 134 -12.68 2.05 12.44
CA LEU A 134 -12.95 3.26 11.67
C LEU A 134 -11.70 3.80 10.98
N LEU A 135 -10.54 3.77 11.64
CA LEU A 135 -9.27 4.15 11.03
C LEU A 135 -8.93 3.25 9.82
N PHE A 136 -9.15 1.94 9.96
CA PHE A 136 -9.02 1.01 8.83
C PHE A 136 -9.98 1.35 7.70
N GLY A 137 -11.25 1.63 8.01
CA GLY A 137 -12.24 2.08 7.02
C GLY A 137 -11.78 3.34 6.30
N ALA A 138 -11.25 4.32 7.01
CA ALA A 138 -10.77 5.58 6.44
C ALA A 138 -9.55 5.38 5.52
N LEU A 139 -8.71 4.39 5.83
CA LEU A 139 -7.52 4.09 5.05
C LEU A 139 -7.84 3.49 3.67
N ILE A 140 -8.91 2.68 3.57
CA ILE A 140 -9.25 1.97 2.33
C ILE A 140 -10.45 2.55 1.55
N SER A 141 -11.08 3.60 2.06
CA SER A 141 -12.24 4.24 1.41
C SER A 141 -11.90 5.16 0.23
N PRO A 142 -10.80 5.93 0.23
CA PRO A 142 -10.47 6.80 -0.90
C PRO A 142 -9.98 6.00 -2.12
N THR A 143 -10.63 6.18 -3.27
CA THR A 143 -10.19 5.73 -4.61
C THR A 143 -10.50 6.79 -5.65
#